data_AF-A0A3Q8SE74-F1
#
_entry.id   AF-A0A3Q8SE74-F1
#
_cell.length_a   1.000
_cell.length_b   1.000
_cell.length_c   1.000
_cell.angle_alpha   90.00
_cell.angle_beta   90.00
_cell.angle_gamma   90.00
#
_symmetry.space_group_name_H-M   'P 1'
#
loop_
_entity.id
_entity.type
_entity.pdbx_description
1 polymer ?
#
loop_
_entity_poly.entity_id
_entity_poly.type
_entity_poly.pdbx_seq_one_letter_code
_entity_poly.pdbx_strand_id
1 'polypeptide(L)'
;MEQQQTVYEQYRKEVYRIAWRIQYRAKVVRKRECSFGGMEPATTSFASSSDNKIVVRQLINALPSDTGRSIIFKIYIQDKTEQEVARELNMSQQGVNKWKRKMIKELSRMMSS
;
A
#
# COMPACT_ATOMS: atom_id res chain seq x y z
N MET A 1 -28.23 -58.88 -9.94
CA MET A 1 -26.89 -59.36 -10.34
C MET A 1 -25.86 -58.58 -9.53
N GLU A 2 -25.43 -59.16 -8.41
CA GLU A 2 -24.51 -58.50 -7.48
C GLU A 2 -23.09 -58.56 -8.04
N GLN A 3 -22.49 -57.38 -8.23
CA GLN A 3 -21.12 -57.23 -8.67
C GLN A 3 -20.20 -57.73 -7.57
N GLN A 4 -19.53 -58.86 -7.79
CA GLN A 4 -18.37 -59.28 -7.00
C GLN A 4 -17.25 -58.25 -7.20
N GLN A 5 -17.25 -57.20 -6.39
CA GLN A 5 -16.14 -56.26 -6.36
C GLN A 5 -14.91 -57.02 -5.87
N THR A 6 -13.88 -57.07 -6.71
CA THR A 6 -12.62 -57.70 -6.32
C THR A 6 -12.08 -56.98 -5.08
N VAL A 7 -11.41 -57.72 -4.19
CA VAL A 7 -10.78 -57.18 -2.97
C VAL A 7 -9.92 -55.94 -3.27
N TYR A 8 -9.27 -55.92 -4.45
CA TYR A 8 -8.55 -54.77 -4.98
C TYR A 8 -9.41 -53.51 -5.14
N GLU A 9 -10.62 -53.62 -5.70
CA GLU A 9 -11.52 -52.48 -5.87
C GLU A 9 -12.00 -51.91 -4.54
N GLN A 10 -12.20 -52.78 -3.53
CA GLN A 10 -12.55 -52.36 -2.18
C GLN A 10 -11.43 -51.53 -1.56
N TYR A 11 -10.18 -52.01 -1.63
CA TYR A 11 -9.03 -51.25 -1.14
C TYR A 11 -8.81 -49.94 -1.91
N ARG A 12 -8.97 -49.95 -3.24
CA ARG A 12 -8.85 -48.75 -4.07
C ARG A 12 -9.85 -47.67 -3.64
N LYS A 13 -11.10 -48.05 -3.37
CA LYS A 13 -12.14 -47.13 -2.90
C LYS A 13 -11.80 -46.53 -1.54
N GLU A 14 -11.30 -47.34 -0.61
CA GLU A 14 -10.94 -46.85 0.72
C GLU A 14 -9.72 -45.92 0.70
N VAL A 15 -8.69 -46.24 -0.09
CA VAL A 15 -7.55 -45.33 -0.31
C VAL A 15 -8.01 -44.00 -0.89
N TYR A 16 -8.91 -44.04 -1.89
CA TYR A 16 -9.46 -42.81 -2.48
C TYR A 16 -10.25 -41.98 -1.47
N ARG A 17 -11.06 -42.63 -0.63
CA ARG A 17 -11.81 -41.96 0.45
C ARG A 17 -10.90 -41.30 1.48
N ILE A 18 -9.82 -41.98 1.86
CA ILE A 18 -8.82 -41.43 2.79
C ILE A 18 -8.14 -40.21 2.16
N ALA A 19 -7.66 -40.33 0.93
CA ALA A 19 -7.03 -39.23 0.20
C ALA A 19 -7.98 -38.02 0.08
N TRP A 20 -9.25 -38.26 -0.27
CA TRP A 20 -10.26 -37.22 -0.35
C TRP A 20 -10.49 -36.51 1.00
N ARG A 21 -10.59 -37.27 2.10
CA ARG A 21 -10.74 -36.69 3.44
C ARG A 21 -9.54 -35.83 3.84
N ILE A 22 -8.32 -36.26 3.52
CA ILE A 22 -7.09 -35.49 3.78
C ILE A 22 -7.12 -34.18 2.99
N GLN A 23 -7.38 -34.24 1.68
CA GLN A 23 -7.43 -33.05 0.82
C GLN A 23 -8.54 -32.09 1.25
N TYR A 24 -9.73 -32.62 1.57
CA TYR A 24 -10.86 -31.81 2.01
C TYR A 24 -10.57 -31.13 3.34
N ARG A 25 -9.98 -31.84 4.31
CA ARG A 25 -9.55 -31.26 5.58
C ARG A 25 -8.54 -30.14 5.36
N ALA A 26 -7.52 -30.36 4.53
CA ALA A 26 -6.53 -29.32 4.20
C ALA A 26 -7.17 -28.09 3.55
N LYS A 27 -8.14 -28.29 2.64
CA LYS A 27 -8.92 -27.20 2.02
C LYS A 27 -9.72 -26.39 3.04
N VAL A 28 -10.41 -27.06 3.97
CA VAL A 28 -11.21 -26.39 5.00
C VAL A 28 -10.32 -25.62 5.98
N VAL A 29 -9.21 -26.23 6.43
CA VAL A 29 -8.22 -25.59 7.31
C VAL A 29 -7.64 -24.35 6.63
N ARG A 30 -7.15 -24.46 5.39
CA ARG A 30 -6.62 -23.34 4.62
C ARG A 30 -7.64 -22.19 4.48
N LYS A 31 -8.92 -22.50 4.23
CA LYS A 31 -9.96 -21.46 4.12
C LYS A 31 -10.24 -20.74 5.45
N ARG A 32 -10.08 -21.44 6.57
CA ARG A 32 -10.29 -20.86 7.92
C ARG A 32 -9.08 -20.06 8.40
N GLU A 33 -7.87 -20.54 8.09
CA GLU A 33 -6.62 -19.95 8.57
C GLU A 33 -6.06 -18.87 7.64
N CYS A 34 -6.27 -18.97 6.33
CA CYS A 34 -5.90 -17.95 5.36
C CYS A 34 -7.14 -17.24 4.82
N SER A 35 -7.59 -16.18 5.51
CA SER A 35 -8.69 -15.33 5.02
C SER A 35 -8.29 -14.47 3.80
N PHE A 36 -6.98 -14.36 3.52
CA PHE A 36 -6.41 -13.59 2.41
C PHE A 36 -5.68 -14.54 1.47
N GLY A 37 -5.86 -14.36 0.15
CA GLY A 37 -5.44 -15.30 -0.89
C GLY A 37 -3.92 -15.37 -1.12
N GLY A 38 -3.13 -15.67 -0.08
CA GLY A 38 -1.67 -15.91 -0.16
C GLY A 38 -0.82 -14.74 -0.65
N MET A 39 -1.46 -13.61 -0.99
CA MET A 39 -0.79 -12.36 -1.34
C MET A 39 -0.62 -11.58 -0.04
N GLU A 40 0.48 -11.82 0.66
CA GLU A 40 0.93 -10.86 1.65
C GLU A 40 1.17 -9.54 0.90
N PRO A 41 0.54 -8.42 1.29
CA PRO A 41 0.88 -7.14 0.71
C PRO A 41 2.38 -6.95 0.95
N ALA A 42 3.14 -6.70 -0.12
CA ALA A 42 4.57 -6.43 0.00
C ALA A 42 4.73 -5.29 1.01
N THR A 43 5.14 -5.63 2.24
CA THR A 43 5.38 -4.64 3.28
C THR A 43 6.54 -3.81 2.78
N THR A 44 6.28 -2.54 2.48
CA THR A 44 7.37 -1.61 2.19
C THR A 44 8.30 -1.60 3.39
N SER A 45 9.61 -1.77 3.15
CA SER A 45 10.60 -1.78 4.22
C SER A 45 10.45 -0.51 5.07
N PHE A 46 10.42 -0.65 6.39
CA PHE A 46 10.38 0.49 7.30
C PHE A 46 11.53 1.49 7.00
N ALA A 47 12.70 0.96 6.63
CA ALA A 47 13.85 1.76 6.21
C ALA A 47 13.50 2.62 4.98
N SER A 48 12.92 2.04 3.93
CA SER A 48 12.57 2.80 2.73
C SER A 48 11.50 3.87 2.98
N SER A 49 10.53 3.60 3.86
CA SER A 49 9.57 4.63 4.27
C SER A 49 10.23 5.79 5.03
N SER A 50 11.19 5.47 5.91
CA SER A 50 11.90 6.45 6.74
C SER A 50 12.86 7.29 5.89
N ASP A 51 13.63 6.65 5.00
CA ASP A 51 14.54 7.31 4.07
C ASP A 51 13.79 8.27 3.16
N ASN A 52 12.64 7.84 2.62
CA ASN A 52 11.78 8.70 1.80
C ASN A 52 11.32 9.95 2.56
N LYS A 53 10.96 9.84 3.84
CA LYS A 53 10.58 11.01 4.65
C LYS A 53 11.73 11.98 4.83
N ILE A 54 12.95 11.48 5.04
CA ILE A 54 14.16 12.30 5.18
C ILE A 54 14.43 13.04 3.87
N VAL A 55 14.45 12.32 2.74
CA VAL A 55 14.70 12.87 1.41
C VAL A 55 13.65 13.93 1.04
N VAL A 56 12.36 13.65 1.25
CA VAL A 56 11.28 14.62 1.00
C VAL A 56 11.48 15.89 1.82
N ARG A 57 11.86 15.78 3.10
CA ARG A 57 12.08 16.94 3.95
C ARG A 57 13.29 17.76 3.52
N GLN A 58 14.37 17.11 3.08
CA GLN A 58 15.55 17.78 2.52
C GLN A 58 15.20 18.52 1.22
N LEU A 59 14.45 17.89 0.32
CA LEU A 59 13.99 18.50 -0.94
C LEU A 59 13.12 19.74 -0.69
N ILE A 60 12.16 19.65 0.23
CA ILE A 60 11.33 20.80 0.62
C ILE A 60 12.21 21.92 1.18
N ASN A 61 13.17 21.61 2.05
CA ASN A 61 14.07 22.60 2.63
C ASN A 61 14.98 23.28 1.60
N ALA A 62 15.34 22.58 0.53
CA ALA A 62 16.14 23.12 -0.57
C ALA A 62 15.35 24.05 -1.52
N LEU A 63 14.02 24.17 -1.37
CA LEU A 63 13.24 25.12 -2.16
C LEU A 63 13.71 26.57 -1.93
N PRO A 64 13.92 27.36 -2.99
CA PRO A 64 14.49 28.71 -2.88
C PRO A 64 13.53 29.75 -2.31
N SER A 65 12.22 29.48 -2.31
CA SER A 65 11.21 30.40 -1.80
C SER A 65 10.75 30.01 -0.41
N ASP A 66 10.92 30.90 0.57
CA ASP A 66 10.45 30.66 1.94
C ASP A 66 8.91 30.53 2.01
N THR A 67 8.19 31.38 1.27
CA THR A 67 6.71 31.29 1.16
C THR A 67 6.29 29.97 0.54
N GLY A 68 6.91 29.59 -0.58
CA GLY A 68 6.60 28.32 -1.26
C GLY A 68 6.93 27.10 -0.40
N ARG A 69 8.07 27.12 0.29
CA ARG A 69 8.49 26.10 1.25
C ARG A 69 7.47 25.95 2.37
N SER A 70 7.05 27.05 2.98
CA SER A 70 6.04 27.06 4.06
C SER A 70 4.71 26.48 3.59
N ILE A 71 4.25 26.85 2.39
CA ILE A 71 3.01 26.31 1.81
C ILE A 71 3.09 24.80 1.61
N ILE A 72 4.15 24.30 0.96
CA ILE A 72 4.34 22.86 0.70
C ILE A 72 4.48 22.08 2.01
N PHE A 73 5.25 22.60 2.97
CA PHE A 73 5.42 21.97 4.27
C PHE A 73 4.08 21.85 5.02
N LYS A 74 3.29 22.91 5.07
CA LYS A 74 1.98 22.88 5.73
C LYS A 74 1.01 21.89 5.07
N ILE A 75 1.00 21.81 3.74
CA ILE A 75 0.09 20.92 3.02
C ILE A 75 0.49 19.45 3.15
N TYR A 76 1.78 19.12 2.97
CA TYR A 76 2.22 17.72 2.82
C TYR A 76 2.90 17.12 4.06
N ILE A 77 3.31 17.94 5.04
CA ILE A 77 3.93 17.47 6.29
C ILE A 77 3.01 17.70 7.50
N GLN A 78 2.16 18.74 7.46
CA GLN A 78 1.20 19.04 8.53
C GLN A 78 -0.25 18.70 8.19
N ASP A 79 -0.49 18.08 7.03
CA ASP A 79 -1.81 17.67 6.53
C ASP A 79 -2.88 18.79 6.52
N LYS A 80 -2.45 20.04 6.33
CA LYS A 80 -3.36 21.19 6.25
C LYS A 80 -3.97 21.31 4.87
N THR A 81 -5.24 21.67 4.84
CA THR A 81 -5.94 22.03 3.60
C THR A 81 -5.44 23.36 3.05
N GLU A 82 -5.59 23.58 1.74
CA GLU A 82 -5.23 24.86 1.11
C GLU A 82 -5.98 26.04 1.73
N GLN A 83 -7.21 25.83 2.20
CA GLN A 83 -8.04 26.85 2.83
C GLN A 83 -7.52 27.22 4.23
N GLU A 84 -7.03 26.26 5.01
CA GLU A 84 -6.36 26.52 6.29
C GLU A 84 -5.06 27.27 6.09
N VAL A 85 -4.24 26.83 5.13
CA VAL A 85 -2.98 27.52 4.78
C VAL A 85 -3.23 28.94 4.27
N ALA A 86 -4.28 29.13 3.47
CA ALA A 86 -4.70 30.45 2.98
C ALA A 86 -5.05 31.39 4.15
N ARG A 87 -5.82 30.91 5.14
CA ARG A 87 -6.15 31.65 6.36
C ARG A 87 -4.91 31.99 7.18
N GLU A 88 -4.01 31.03 7.38
CA GLU A 88 -2.79 31.24 8.18
C GLU A 88 -1.78 32.20 7.54
N LEU A 89 -1.74 32.27 6.20
CA LEU A 89 -0.81 33.11 5.46
C LEU A 89 -1.43 34.42 4.97
N ASN A 90 -2.69 34.70 5.31
CA ASN A 90 -3.46 35.84 4.78
C ASN A 90 -3.43 35.91 3.24
N MET A 91 -3.61 34.75 2.60
CA MET A 91 -3.62 34.59 1.14
C MET A 91 -4.98 34.11 0.65
N SER A 92 -5.28 34.30 -0.64
CA SER A 92 -6.41 33.60 -1.25
C SER A 92 -6.08 32.11 -1.45
N GLN A 93 -7.09 31.25 -1.36
CA GLN A 93 -6.94 29.82 -1.67
C GLN A 93 -6.36 29.59 -3.08
N GLN A 94 -6.77 30.41 -4.05
CA GLN A 94 -6.21 30.38 -5.42
C GLN A 94 -4.72 30.73 -5.44
N GLY A 95 -4.29 31.71 -4.62
CA GLY A 95 -2.88 32.05 -4.42
C GLY A 95 -2.08 30.88 -3.86
N VAL A 96 -2.61 30.20 -2.84
CA VAL A 96 -2.00 28.98 -2.27
C VAL A 96 -1.88 27.88 -3.32
N ASN A 97 -2.94 27.60 -4.09
CA ASN A 97 -2.91 26.59 -5.15
C ASN A 97 -1.89 26.94 -6.26
N LYS A 98 -1.78 28.22 -6.63
CA LYS A 98 -0.76 28.69 -7.60
C LYS A 98 0.65 28.43 -7.10
N TRP A 99 0.93 28.74 -5.83
CA TRP A 99 2.21 28.44 -5.19
C TRP A 99 2.47 26.95 -5.08
N LYS A 100 1.49 26.16 -4.64
CA LYS A 100 1.57 24.68 -4.57
C LYS A 100 1.99 24.10 -5.92
N ARG A 101 1.29 24.46 -7.00
CA ARG A 101 1.63 24.02 -8.37
C ARG A 101 3.02 24.46 -8.81
N LYS A 102 3.42 25.70 -8.50
CA LYS A 102 4.75 26.23 -8.83
C LYS A 102 5.85 25.44 -8.12
N MET A 103 5.68 25.18 -6.82
CA MET A 103 6.69 24.46 -6.02
C MET A 103 6.78 22.98 -6.38
N ILE A 104 5.67 22.31 -6.70
CA ILE A 104 5.71 20.92 -7.18
C ILE A 104 6.51 20.82 -8.50
N LYS A 105 6.33 21.77 -9.42
CA LYS A 105 7.13 21.83 -10.65
C LYS A 105 8.61 22.04 -10.35
N GLU A 106 8.92 22.89 -9.37
CA GLU A 106 10.31 23.13 -8.95
C GLU A 106 10.94 21.87 -8.35
N LEU A 107 10.25 21.18 -7.44
CA LEU A 107 10.71 19.90 -6.89
C LEU A 107 10.93 18.85 -7.99
N SER A 108 10.02 18.76 -8.96
CA SER A 108 10.16 17.85 -10.10
C SER A 108 11.39 18.19 -10.96
N ARG A 109 11.71 19.47 -11.14
CA ARG A 109 12.92 19.92 -11.84
C ARG A 109 14.19 19.54 -11.08
N MET A 110 14.19 19.76 -9.76
CA MET A 110 15.31 19.41 -8.88
C MET A 110 15.59 17.90 -8.84
N MET A 111 14.57 17.06 -9.00
CA MET A 111 14.73 15.60 -9.05
C MET A 111 15.15 15.08 -10.44
N SER A 112 14.88 15.84 -11.50
CA SER A 112 15.22 15.46 -12.88
C SER A 112 16.59 15.97 -13.33
N SER A 113 17.25 16.80 -12.51
CA SER A 113 18.58 17.37 -12.75
C SER A 113 19.62 16.59 -11.97
#